data_AF-A0A7X1EK51-F1
#
_entry.id   AF-A0A7X1EK51-F1
#
_cell.length_a   1.000
_cell.length_b   1.000
_cell.length_c   1.000
_cell.angle_alpha   90.00
_cell.angle_beta   90.00
_cell.angle_gamma   90.00
#
_symmetry.space_group_name_H-M   'P 1'
#
loop_
_entity.id
_entity.type
_entity.pdbx_description
1 polymer ?
#
loop_
_entity_poly.entity_id
_entity_poly.type
_entity_poly.pdbx_seq_one_letter_code
_entity_poly.pdbx_strand_id
1 'polypeptide(L)'
;MRKGQIRRVNLSLHLTPEQSHADLRAMQQLQQWHRSVGQSDSVDDSNMAIRAFHRDVYLAGLQLFLMDPARCHHVAESLGREDLTFKQLLEELQPQEPSRDKGDESLIVLAELQKIREEITALRPLMEQQKLALKQLRMTTRNDNASAPEHDNVEVYNVSSAVEKMKKVRKKGIF
;
A
#
# COMPACT_ATOMS: atom_id res chain seq x y z
N MET A 1 -33.13 13.75 11.74
CA MET A 1 -32.21 14.14 10.64
C MET A 1 -31.78 15.57 10.87
N ARG A 2 -30.51 15.85 11.22
CA ARG A 2 -30.04 17.22 11.41
C ARG A 2 -29.97 17.89 10.04
N LYS A 3 -30.75 18.95 9.83
CA LYS A 3 -30.67 19.80 8.63
C LYS A 3 -29.21 20.24 8.46
N GLY A 4 -28.56 19.78 7.39
CA GLY A 4 -27.16 20.08 7.12
C GLY A 4 -27.01 21.58 6.87
N GLN A 5 -26.51 22.30 7.86
CA GLN A 5 -26.22 23.73 7.71
C GLN A 5 -25.07 23.87 6.71
N ILE A 6 -25.29 24.64 5.64
CA ILE A 6 -24.24 24.98 4.68
C ILE A 6 -23.12 25.69 5.44
N ARG A 7 -21.90 25.16 5.38
CA ARG A 7 -20.71 25.75 5.98
C ARG A 7 -19.88 26.41 4.88
N ARG A 8 -19.64 27.71 5.00
CA ARG A 8 -18.75 28.45 4.11
C ARG A 8 -17.33 28.34 4.63
N VAL A 9 -16.41 27.95 3.75
CA VAL A 9 -14.97 27.97 3.98
C VAL A 9 -14.38 29.04 3.08
N ASN A 10 -13.58 29.95 3.65
CA ASN A 10 -12.88 30.99 2.89
C ASN A 10 -11.40 30.58 2.79
N LEU A 11 -10.95 30.29 1.59
CA LEU A 11 -9.55 29.98 1.27
C LEU A 11 -9.09 30.96 0.18
N SER A 12 -7.90 31.51 0.34
CA SER A 12 -7.21 32.28 -0.69
C SER A 12 -6.06 31.45 -1.24
N LEU A 13 -5.99 31.35 -2.56
CA LEU A 13 -4.88 30.72 -3.29
C LEU A 13 -4.11 31.84 -4.00
N HIS A 14 -2.78 31.80 -3.89
CA HIS A 14 -1.89 32.69 -4.63
C HIS A 14 -1.26 31.89 -5.77
N LEU A 15 -1.25 32.48 -6.96
CA LEU A 15 -0.62 31.92 -8.15
C LEU A 15 0.61 32.76 -8.49
N THR A 16 1.64 32.10 -9.02
CA THR A 16 2.94 32.68 -9.39
C THR A 16 3.19 32.52 -10.90
N PRO A 17 2.48 33.29 -11.76
CA PRO A 17 2.51 33.09 -13.22
C PRO A 17 3.89 33.31 -13.86
N GLU A 18 4.78 34.05 -13.20
CA GLU A 18 6.15 34.29 -13.67
C GLU A 18 7.08 33.08 -13.44
N GLN A 19 6.71 32.20 -12.51
CA GLN A 19 7.55 31.07 -12.07
C GLN A 19 6.96 29.72 -12.47
N SER A 20 5.64 29.66 -12.72
CA SER A 20 4.93 28.44 -13.07
C SER A 20 4.07 28.62 -14.31
N HIS A 21 4.33 27.81 -15.33
CA HIS A 21 3.51 27.75 -16.54
C HIS A 21 2.08 27.27 -16.23
N ALA A 22 1.92 26.36 -15.27
CA ALA A 22 0.61 25.89 -14.82
C ALA A 22 -0.19 27.04 -14.19
N ASP A 23 0.47 27.87 -13.36
CA ASP A 23 -0.15 29.04 -12.74
C ASP A 23 -0.53 30.11 -13.77
N LEU A 24 0.35 30.41 -14.72
CA LEU A 24 0.09 31.34 -15.81
C LEU A 24 -1.14 30.90 -16.61
N ARG A 25 -1.18 29.62 -16.99
CA ARG A 25 -2.29 29.07 -17.75
C ARG A 25 -3.59 29.09 -16.94
N ALA A 26 -3.55 28.66 -15.69
CA ALA A 26 -4.71 28.69 -14.79
C ALA A 26 -5.27 30.12 -14.67
N MET A 27 -4.39 31.11 -14.48
CA MET A 27 -4.78 32.52 -14.40
C MET A 27 -5.47 33.00 -15.68
N GLN A 28 -4.90 32.71 -16.85
CA GLN A 28 -5.49 33.09 -18.14
C GLN A 28 -6.87 32.45 -18.36
N GLN A 29 -7.00 31.16 -18.09
CA GLN A 29 -8.26 30.43 -18.22
C GLN A 29 -9.33 30.95 -17.25
N LEU A 30 -8.96 31.21 -15.99
CA LEU A 30 -9.87 31.79 -14.99
C LEU A 30 -10.34 33.20 -15.39
N GLN A 31 -9.44 34.04 -15.91
CA GLN A 31 -9.79 35.38 -16.38
C GLN A 31 -10.70 35.35 -17.62
N GLN A 32 -10.46 34.42 -18.55
CA GLN A 32 -11.33 34.23 -19.71
C GLN A 32 -12.71 33.74 -19.29
N TRP A 33 -12.75 32.75 -18.42
CA TRP A 33 -13.99 32.16 -17.93
C TRP A 33 -14.84 33.17 -17.13
N HIS A 34 -14.22 33.92 -16.20
CA HIS A 34 -14.93 34.93 -15.42
C HIS A 34 -15.53 36.04 -16.30
N ARG A 35 -14.82 36.46 -17.35
CA ARG A 35 -15.36 37.41 -18.34
C ARG A 35 -16.56 36.84 -19.09
N SER A 36 -16.52 35.55 -19.44
CA SER A 36 -17.64 34.87 -20.10
C SER A 36 -18.87 34.75 -19.21
N VAL A 37 -18.69 34.46 -17.92
CA VAL A 37 -19.79 34.33 -16.97
C VAL A 37 -20.42 35.69 -16.66
N GLY A 38 -19.59 36.72 -16.47
CA GLY A 38 -20.06 38.08 -16.16
C GLY A 38 -20.82 38.79 -17.28
N GLN A 39 -20.97 38.18 -18.45
CA GLN A 39 -21.82 38.68 -19.54
C GLN A 39 -23.31 38.29 -19.38
N SER A 40 -23.67 37.51 -18.35
CA SER A 40 -25.06 37.16 -18.09
C SER A 40 -25.87 38.34 -17.54
N ASP A 41 -27.16 38.43 -17.88
CA ASP A 41 -28.06 39.48 -17.40
C ASP A 41 -28.30 39.47 -15.88
N SER A 42 -27.98 38.37 -15.20
CA SER A 42 -28.23 38.17 -13.76
C SER A 42 -26.93 38.00 -12.97
N VAL A 43 -26.65 38.97 -12.10
CA VAL A 43 -25.47 38.97 -11.22
C VAL A 43 -25.51 37.80 -10.22
N ASP A 44 -26.69 37.44 -9.73
CA ASP A 44 -26.85 36.34 -8.77
C ASP A 44 -26.56 34.97 -9.40
N ASP A 45 -27.00 34.77 -10.64
CA ASP A 45 -26.74 33.52 -11.37
C ASP A 45 -25.25 33.38 -11.71
N SER A 46 -24.61 34.48 -12.13
CA SER A 46 -23.15 34.56 -12.28
C SER A 46 -22.43 34.15 -11.00
N ASN A 47 -22.80 34.72 -9.86
CA ASN A 47 -22.19 34.42 -8.57
C ASN A 47 -22.44 32.97 -8.11
N MET A 48 -23.57 32.38 -8.47
CA MET A 48 -23.83 30.96 -8.19
C MET A 48 -22.97 30.05 -9.07
N ALA A 49 -22.83 30.38 -10.36
CA ALA A 49 -21.97 29.64 -11.30
C ALA A 49 -20.49 29.70 -10.89
N ILE A 50 -19.98 30.88 -10.50
CA ILE A 50 -18.63 31.07 -9.95
C ILE A 50 -18.39 30.18 -8.74
N ARG A 51 -19.32 30.15 -7.79
CA ARG A 51 -19.20 29.29 -6.60
C ARG A 51 -19.25 27.80 -6.93
N ALA A 52 -20.13 27.39 -7.85
CA ALA A 52 -20.24 25.99 -8.27
C ALA A 52 -18.95 25.52 -8.96
N PHE A 53 -18.43 26.31 -9.89
CA PHE A 53 -17.18 26.04 -10.59
C PHE A 53 -16.01 25.83 -9.61
N HIS A 54 -15.77 26.78 -8.70
CA HIS A 54 -14.69 26.64 -7.73
C HIS A 54 -14.88 25.43 -6.83
N ARG A 55 -16.12 25.17 -6.36
CA ARG A 55 -16.43 24.00 -5.55
C ARG A 55 -16.01 22.71 -6.26
N ASP A 56 -16.34 22.56 -7.54
CA ASP A 56 -16.08 21.33 -8.28
C ASP A 56 -14.57 21.14 -8.52
N VAL A 57 -13.85 22.21 -8.86
CA VAL A 57 -12.37 22.19 -8.98
C VAL A 57 -11.72 21.78 -7.67
N TYR A 58 -12.14 22.36 -6.54
CA TYR A 58 -11.60 22.02 -5.22
C TYR A 58 -11.88 20.57 -4.83
N LEU A 59 -13.11 20.07 -5.07
CA LEU A 59 -13.46 18.70 -4.74
C LEU A 59 -12.67 17.68 -5.57
N ALA A 60 -12.52 17.92 -6.87
CA ALA A 60 -11.75 17.05 -7.74
C ALA A 60 -10.26 17.02 -7.34
N GLY A 61 -9.64 18.20 -7.17
CA GLY A 61 -8.23 18.31 -6.78
C GLY A 61 -7.96 17.72 -5.39
N LEU A 62 -8.83 17.99 -4.42
CA LEU A 62 -8.69 17.43 -3.07
C LEU A 62 -8.79 15.91 -3.08
N GLN A 63 -9.72 15.34 -3.84
CA GLN A 63 -9.85 13.89 -3.94
C GLN A 63 -8.58 13.27 -4.54
N LEU A 64 -8.00 13.88 -5.58
CA LEU A 64 -6.74 13.42 -6.15
C LEU A 64 -5.60 13.49 -5.15
N PHE A 65 -5.49 14.59 -4.41
CA PHE A 65 -4.49 14.76 -3.34
C PHE A 65 -4.62 13.72 -2.23
N LEU A 66 -5.84 13.37 -1.82
CA LEU A 66 -6.09 12.36 -0.79
C LEU A 66 -5.74 10.94 -1.24
N MET A 67 -5.79 10.67 -2.56
CA MET A 67 -5.40 9.37 -3.12
C MET A 67 -3.87 9.23 -3.23
N ASP A 68 -3.20 10.25 -3.78
CA ASP A 68 -1.75 10.26 -3.96
C ASP A 68 -1.24 11.72 -4.08
N PRO A 69 -0.66 12.30 -3.02
CA PRO A 69 -0.19 13.69 -3.03
C PRO A 69 0.87 13.97 -4.11
N ALA A 70 1.78 13.03 -4.33
CA ALA A 70 2.86 13.20 -5.31
C ALA A 70 2.29 13.25 -6.73
N ARG A 71 1.28 12.42 -7.00
CA ARG A 71 0.58 12.41 -8.29
C ARG A 71 -0.28 13.64 -8.51
N CYS A 72 -0.96 14.12 -7.47
CA CYS A 72 -1.70 15.38 -7.55
C CYS A 72 -0.78 16.53 -7.95
N HIS A 73 0.41 16.62 -7.36
CA HIS A 73 1.41 17.61 -7.73
C HIS A 73 1.92 17.41 -9.16
N HIS A 74 2.25 16.17 -9.55
CA HIS A 74 2.69 15.85 -10.91
C HIS A 74 1.67 16.25 -11.98
N VAL A 75 0.39 15.93 -11.75
CA VAL A 75 -0.71 16.32 -12.65
C VAL A 75 -0.83 17.83 -12.71
N ALA A 76 -0.77 18.53 -11.58
CA ALA A 76 -0.82 20.00 -11.54
C ALA A 76 0.29 20.64 -12.39
N GLU A 77 1.53 20.16 -12.29
CA GLU A 77 2.63 20.64 -13.14
C GLU A 77 2.40 20.33 -14.63
N SER A 78 1.88 19.13 -14.94
CA SER A 78 1.63 18.69 -16.32
C SER A 78 0.57 19.54 -17.03
N LEU A 79 -0.36 20.15 -16.29
CA LEU A 79 -1.36 21.08 -16.85
C LEU A 79 -0.73 22.35 -17.44
N GLY A 80 0.51 22.69 -17.07
CA GLY A 80 1.27 23.80 -17.65
C GLY A 80 1.76 23.56 -19.08
N ARG A 81 1.70 22.32 -19.60
CA ARG A 81 2.20 21.98 -20.95
C ARG A 81 1.26 22.46 -22.05
N GLU A 82 1.75 23.15 -23.07
CA GLU A 82 0.94 23.82 -24.10
C GLU A 82 -0.08 22.88 -24.79
N ASP A 83 0.29 21.64 -25.11
CA ASP A 83 -0.56 20.70 -25.87
C ASP A 83 -0.98 19.45 -25.08
N LEU A 84 -1.32 19.60 -23.80
CA LEU A 84 -1.79 18.45 -23.01
C LEU A 84 -3.14 17.93 -23.53
N THR A 85 -3.11 16.75 -24.15
CA THR A 85 -4.32 16.04 -24.60
C THR A 85 -4.98 15.29 -23.45
N PHE A 86 -6.28 15.00 -23.59
CA PHE A 86 -7.00 14.18 -22.60
C PHE A 86 -6.37 12.79 -22.41
N LYS A 87 -5.88 12.18 -23.49
CA LYS A 87 -5.19 10.89 -23.43
C LYS A 87 -3.91 10.97 -22.59
N GLN A 88 -3.08 11.98 -22.81
CA GLN A 88 -1.87 12.19 -22.02
C GLN A 88 -2.20 12.46 -20.55
N LEU A 89 -3.23 13.27 -20.26
CA LEU A 89 -3.67 13.49 -18.88
C LEU A 89 -4.10 12.18 -18.19
N LEU A 90 -4.77 11.29 -18.91
CA LEU A 90 -5.14 9.97 -18.39
C LEU A 90 -3.90 9.11 -18.10
N GLU A 91 -2.89 9.16 -18.97
CA GLU A 91 -1.60 8.49 -18.76
C GLU A 91 -0.89 9.01 -17.49
N GLU A 92 -0.93 10.31 -17.21
CA GLU A 92 -0.35 10.88 -15.97
C GLU A 92 -1.07 10.43 -14.69
N LEU A 93 -2.37 10.14 -14.81
CA LEU A 93 -3.18 9.62 -13.70
C LEU A 93 -2.97 8.13 -13.45
N GLN A 94 -2.43 7.38 -14.42
CA GLN A 94 -2.17 5.96 -14.22
C GLN A 94 -1.04 5.76 -13.20
N PRO A 95 -1.13 4.72 -12.35
CA PRO A 95 -0.03 4.35 -11.47
C PRO A 95 1.25 4.25 -12.29
N GLN A 96 2.21 5.11 -11.95
CA GLN A 96 3.54 5.00 -12.51
C GLN A 96 4.12 3.74 -11.86
N GLU A 97 4.10 2.64 -12.60
CA GLU A 97 4.99 1.51 -12.31
C GLU A 97 6.39 2.11 -12.17
N PRO A 98 7.08 1.96 -11.03
CA PRO A 98 8.38 2.55 -10.88
C PRO A 98 9.26 2.08 -12.04
N SER A 99 9.63 3.01 -12.92
CA SER A 99 10.74 2.86 -13.85
C SER A 99 12.05 2.96 -13.07
N ARG A 100 12.18 2.14 -12.02
CA ARG A 100 13.45 1.71 -11.47
C ARG A 100 13.76 0.41 -12.20
N ASP A 101 14.75 0.45 -13.07
CA ASP A 101 15.61 -0.68 -13.40
C ASP A 101 14.95 -2.07 -13.32
N LYS A 102 13.93 -2.33 -14.16
CA LYS A 102 13.20 -3.61 -14.15
C LYS A 102 14.09 -4.83 -14.42
N GLY A 103 15.33 -4.62 -14.88
CA GLY A 103 16.33 -5.67 -15.03
C GLY A 103 16.85 -6.19 -13.69
N ASP A 104 17.30 -5.31 -12.79
CA ASP A 104 18.09 -5.72 -11.62
C ASP A 104 17.23 -6.27 -10.48
N GLU A 105 16.10 -5.64 -10.16
CA GLU A 105 15.20 -6.15 -9.11
C GLU A 105 14.50 -7.46 -9.53
N SER A 106 14.13 -7.62 -10.80
CA SER A 106 13.51 -8.87 -11.29
C SER A 106 14.50 -10.03 -11.25
N LEU A 107 15.78 -9.78 -11.54
CA LEU A 107 16.85 -10.79 -11.45
C LEU A 107 17.11 -11.20 -10.00
N ILE A 108 17.11 -10.25 -9.06
CA ILE A 108 17.27 -10.53 -7.63
C ILE A 108 16.09 -11.35 -7.11
N VAL A 109 14.86 -10.98 -7.45
CA VAL A 109 13.66 -11.72 -7.03
C VAL A 109 13.62 -13.12 -7.65
N LEU A 110 14.04 -13.29 -8.92
CA LEU A 110 14.15 -14.61 -9.54
C LEU A 110 15.21 -15.49 -8.87
N ALA A 111 16.36 -14.92 -8.51
CA ALA A 111 17.42 -15.64 -7.81
C ALA A 111 16.97 -16.08 -6.40
N GLU A 112 16.28 -15.22 -5.66
CA GLU A 112 15.70 -15.57 -4.36
C GLU A 112 14.65 -16.67 -4.47
N LEU A 113 13.78 -16.62 -5.49
CA LEU A 113 12.79 -17.67 -5.74
C LEU A 113 13.43 -19.01 -6.13
N GLN A 114 14.53 -19.00 -6.89
CA GLN A 114 15.29 -20.20 -7.19
C GLN A 114 15.90 -20.81 -5.93
N LYS A 115 16.52 -19.98 -5.08
CA LYS A 115 17.08 -20.42 -3.81
C LYS A 115 16.02 -21.04 -2.88
N ILE A 116 14.85 -20.41 -2.77
CA ILE A 116 13.73 -20.96 -1.98
C ILE A 116 13.27 -22.32 -2.55
N ARG A 117 13.22 -22.47 -3.88
CA ARG A 117 12.85 -23.75 -4.52
C ARG A 117 13.87 -24.85 -4.25
N GLU A 118 15.16 -24.53 -4.27
CA GLU A 118 16.23 -25.46 -3.94
C GLU A 118 16.15 -25.90 -2.47
N GLU A 119 15.96 -24.96 -1.54
CA GLU A 119 15.77 -25.25 -0.12
C GLU A 119 14.56 -26.15 0.12
N ILE A 120 13.42 -25.88 -0.52
CA ILE A 120 12.22 -26.74 -0.44
C ILE A 120 12.53 -28.15 -0.98
N THR A 121 13.30 -28.25 -2.06
CA THR A 121 13.66 -29.54 -2.67
C THR A 121 14.60 -30.34 -1.75
N ALA A 122 15.53 -29.67 -1.07
CA ALA A 122 16.43 -30.29 -0.10
C ALA A 122 15.73 -30.72 1.19
N LEU A 123 14.74 -29.96 1.66
CA LEU A 123 13.99 -30.27 2.90
C LEU A 123 12.98 -31.41 2.73
N ARG A 124 12.48 -31.62 1.50
CA ARG A 124 11.47 -32.65 1.21
C ARG A 124 11.92 -34.09 1.55
N PRO A 125 13.10 -34.60 1.13
CA PRO A 125 13.55 -35.95 1.48
C PRO A 125 13.80 -36.12 2.98
N LEU A 126 14.29 -35.08 3.67
CA LEU A 126 14.48 -35.10 5.13
C LEU A 126 13.15 -35.29 5.88
N MET A 127 12.09 -34.63 5.43
CA MET A 127 10.75 -34.85 5.97
C MET A 127 10.24 -36.28 5.71
N GLU A 128 10.48 -36.83 4.51
CA GLU A 128 10.07 -38.21 4.23
C GLU A 128 10.83 -39.22 5.09
N GLN A 129 12.13 -38.99 5.31
CA GLN A 129 12.95 -39.83 6.19
C GLN A 129 12.47 -39.76 7.65
N GLN A 130 12.13 -38.58 8.17
CA GLN A 130 11.55 -38.45 9.51
C GLN A 130 10.21 -39.17 9.62
N LYS A 131 9.34 -39.07 8.61
CA LYS A 131 8.06 -39.81 8.59
C LYS A 131 8.27 -41.32 8.59
N LEU A 132 9.25 -41.82 7.86
CA LEU A 132 9.62 -43.25 7.86
C LEU A 132 10.16 -43.70 9.22
N ALA A 133 11.07 -42.94 9.82
CA ALA A 133 11.62 -43.24 11.14
C ALA A 133 10.53 -43.25 12.23
N LEU A 134 9.61 -42.28 12.22
CA LEU A 134 8.47 -42.24 13.14
C LEU A 134 7.52 -43.42 12.94
N LYS A 135 7.29 -43.86 11.69
CA LYS A 135 6.50 -45.06 11.41
C LYS A 135 7.21 -46.31 11.94
N GLN A 136 8.51 -46.45 11.74
CA GLN A 136 9.28 -47.58 12.25
C GLN A 136 9.25 -47.63 13.78
N LEU A 137 9.46 -46.50 14.46
CA LEU A 137 9.36 -46.38 15.92
C LEU A 137 7.96 -46.76 16.45
N ARG A 138 6.89 -46.38 15.74
CA ARG A 138 5.52 -46.80 16.08
C ARG A 138 5.28 -48.29 15.88
N MET A 139 5.92 -48.89 14.88
CA MET A 139 5.80 -50.32 14.61
C MET A 139 6.65 -51.15 15.59
N THR A 140 7.83 -50.66 16.02
CA THR A 140 8.65 -51.32 17.04
C THR A 140 8.01 -51.22 18.43
N THR A 141 7.48 -50.06 18.82
CA THR A 141 6.70 -49.92 20.08
C THR A 141 5.41 -50.73 20.08
N ARG A 142 4.84 -51.03 18.91
CA ARG A 142 3.69 -51.93 18.80
C ARG A 142 4.06 -53.42 18.87
N ASN A 143 5.31 -53.77 18.58
CA ASN A 143 5.81 -55.14 18.63
C ASN A 143 6.28 -55.56 20.03
N ASP A 144 6.67 -54.61 20.89
CA ASP A 144 7.02 -54.85 22.29
C ASP A 144 5.79 -55.03 23.23
N ASN A 145 4.58 -54.83 22.72
CA ASN A 145 3.35 -54.88 23.53
C ASN A 145 2.63 -56.25 23.51
N ALA A 146 3.35 -57.33 23.18
CA ALA A 146 2.85 -58.71 23.23
C ALA A 146 3.29 -59.47 24.50
N SER A 147 3.24 -58.84 25.68
CA SER A 147 3.07 -59.53 26.97
C SER A 147 2.58 -58.54 28.03
N ALA A 148 1.29 -58.63 28.40
CA ALA A 148 0.74 -57.98 29.59
C ALA A 148 1.21 -58.74 30.85
N PRO A 149 1.46 -58.07 32.01
CA PRO A 149 0.35 -57.64 32.88
C PRO A 149 0.55 -56.29 33.61
N GLU A 150 -0.58 -55.80 34.16
CA GLU A 150 -0.81 -54.87 35.28
C GLU A 150 0.13 -53.70 35.64
N HIS A 151 -0.52 -52.53 35.79
CA HIS A 151 -0.20 -51.39 36.66
C HIS A 151 1.25 -50.87 36.71
N ASP A 152 1.51 -49.71 36.09
CA ASP A 152 1.95 -48.54 36.89
C ASP A 152 1.77 -47.22 36.12
N ASN A 153 1.33 -46.17 36.81
CA ASN A 153 1.29 -44.82 36.27
C ASN A 153 2.73 -44.31 36.19
N VAL A 154 3.33 -44.28 34.99
CA VAL A 154 4.62 -43.61 34.80
C VAL A 154 4.39 -42.10 34.81
N GLU A 155 4.65 -41.50 35.96
CA GLU A 155 4.71 -40.07 36.18
C GLU A 155 5.60 -39.38 35.13
N VAL A 156 5.04 -38.34 34.49
CA VAL A 156 5.75 -37.45 33.57
C VAL A 156 6.61 -36.45 34.36
N TYR A 157 7.52 -36.93 35.22
CA TYR A 157 8.55 -36.09 35.83
C TYR A 157 9.82 -36.18 35.00
N ASN A 158 9.91 -35.39 33.92
CA ASN A 158 11.20 -34.78 33.50
C ASN A 158 11.14 -33.83 32.29
N VAL A 159 9.96 -33.35 31.85
CA VAL A 159 9.90 -32.34 30.77
C VAL A 159 10.23 -30.92 31.27
N SER A 160 10.29 -30.69 32.59
CA SER A 160 10.54 -29.35 33.16
C SER A 160 12.00 -28.88 33.06
N SER A 161 12.99 -29.77 33.06
CA SER A 161 14.41 -29.36 33.13
C SER A 161 14.95 -28.79 31.81
N ALA A 162 14.38 -29.19 30.67
CA ALA A 162 14.79 -28.71 29.35
C ALA A 162 14.23 -27.30 29.03
N VAL A 163 13.05 -26.96 29.54
CA VAL A 163 12.40 -25.66 29.28
C VAL A 163 12.99 -24.55 30.17
N GLU A 164 13.51 -24.89 31.35
CA GLU A 164 14.11 -23.93 32.27
C GLU A 164 15.48 -23.41 31.80
N LYS A 165 16.26 -24.26 31.12
CA LYS A 165 17.56 -23.87 30.54
C LYS A 165 17.39 -22.86 29.38
N MET A 166 16.29 -22.92 28.62
CA MET A 166 16.02 -21.94 27.55
C MET A 166 15.59 -20.56 28.07
N LYS A 167 14.86 -20.49 29.20
CA LYS A 167 14.48 -19.19 29.80
C LYS A 167 15.65 -18.46 30.47
N LYS A 168 16.67 -19.19 30.93
CA LYS A 168 17.88 -18.59 31.55
C LYS A 168 18.85 -17.97 30.53
N VAL A 169 18.91 -18.48 29.30
CA VAL A 169 19.75 -17.90 28.23
C VAL A 169 19.24 -16.53 27.78
N ARG A 170 17.90 -16.32 27.74
CA ARG A 170 17.31 -15.00 27.43
C ARG A 170 17.45 -13.95 28.54
N LYS A 171 17.89 -14.31 29.76
CA LYS A 171 18.07 -13.37 30.88
C LYS A 171 19.54 -13.05 31.22
N LYS A 172 20.51 -13.66 30.55
CA LYS A 172 21.96 -13.43 30.80
C LYS A 172 22.75 -12.83 29.64
N GLY A 173 22.08 -12.40 28.56
CA GLY A 173 22.65 -11.47 27.59
C GLY A 173 21.98 -10.12 27.74
N ILE A 174 22.45 -9.31 28.70
CA ILE A 174 22.13 -7.88 28.77
C ILE A 174 23.29 -7.18 28.06
N PHE A 175 23.02 -6.60 26.89
CA PHE A 175 23.38 -5.25 26.43
C PHE A 175 22.65 -4.99 25.11
#